data_AF-A0A397WSF5-F1
#
_entry.id   AF-A0A397WSF5-F1
#
_cell.length_a   1.000
_cell.length_b   1.000
_cell.length_c   1.000
_cell.angle_alpha   90.00
_cell.angle_beta   90.00
_cell.angle_gamma   90.00
#
_symmetry.space_group_name_H-M   'P 1'
#
loop_
_entity.id
_entity.type
_entity.pdbx_description
1 polymer ?
#
loop_
_entity_poly.entity_id
_entity_poly.type
_entity_poly.pdbx_seq_one_letter_code
_entity_poly.pdbx_strand_id
1 'polypeptide(L)'
;MDVDIALFTALGQFILWIVVGTVLGWIVGKLVNLLLDRTVEKVLDKTGIGKKLREVGLDFSDAIGLFTGVVILLLFLQLAVSYLPYIGGLWQLVINGIAYLTNVVVAVAFVTVGLLFVVLFADYVEGFVSRYREDVAKLFKMVLSIGLLWAVLSFALYLLNLQYTIFQDLLTGFVVLSVAAVVIDSVMSKIEEDIEIKPILTYYLYGIFVLIAVNAIFYNWVPTNVINVFAYGFAGMFILALLPAVIKAIKEVI
;
A
#
# COMPACT_ATOMS: atom_id res chain seq x y z
N MET A 1 -14.27 -48.08 22.97
CA MET A 1 -15.68 -47.70 22.79
C MET A 1 -15.88 -46.19 22.95
N ASP A 2 -15.42 -45.56 24.02
CA ASP A 2 -15.56 -44.09 24.18
C ASP A 2 -14.69 -43.26 23.21
N VAL A 3 -13.51 -43.77 22.84
CA VAL A 3 -12.60 -43.12 21.89
C VAL A 3 -13.19 -43.07 20.47
N ASP A 4 -13.94 -44.10 20.07
CA ASP A 4 -14.54 -44.18 18.73
C ASP A 4 -15.68 -43.17 18.59
N ILE A 5 -16.55 -43.06 19.60
CA ILE A 5 -17.68 -42.12 19.61
C ILE A 5 -17.19 -40.66 19.60
N ALA A 6 -16.14 -40.35 20.37
CA ALA A 6 -15.53 -39.02 20.40
C ALA A 6 -14.94 -38.64 19.02
N LEU A 7 -14.25 -39.57 18.36
CA LEU A 7 -13.70 -39.34 17.03
C LEU A 7 -14.79 -39.13 15.97
N PHE A 8 -15.85 -39.95 15.97
CA PHE A 8 -16.99 -39.77 15.05
C PHE A 8 -17.69 -38.43 15.27
N THR A 9 -17.83 -38.00 16.53
CA THR A 9 -18.44 -36.71 16.86
C THR A 9 -17.58 -35.54 16.36
N ALA A 10 -16.26 -35.60 16.56
CA ALA A 10 -15.32 -34.58 16.07
C ALA A 10 -15.32 -34.48 14.53
N LEU A 11 -15.31 -35.62 13.84
CA LEU A 11 -15.41 -35.66 12.37
C LEU A 11 -16.75 -35.11 11.87
N GLY A 12 -17.84 -35.44 12.55
CA GLY A 12 -19.17 -34.89 12.24
C GLY A 12 -19.21 -33.37 12.36
N GLN A 13 -18.65 -32.82 13.45
CA GLN A 13 -18.55 -31.37 13.66
C GLN A 13 -17.64 -30.69 12.62
N PHE A 14 -16.49 -31.29 12.30
CA PHE A 14 -15.59 -30.80 11.26
C PHE A 14 -16.29 -30.62 9.91
N ILE A 15 -16.98 -31.67 9.44
CA ILE A 15 -17.70 -31.63 8.16
C ILE A 15 -18.86 -30.62 8.23
N LEU A 16 -19.61 -30.60 9.32
CA LEU A 16 -20.73 -29.68 9.50
C LEU A 16 -20.28 -28.22 9.36
N TRP A 17 -19.19 -27.82 10.01
CA TRP A 17 -18.69 -26.45 9.95
C TRP A 17 -18.18 -26.08 8.55
N ILE A 18 -17.59 -27.01 7.80
CA ILE A 18 -17.21 -26.75 6.40
C ILE A 18 -18.45 -26.53 5.52
N VAL A 19 -19.48 -27.36 5.68
CA VAL A 19 -20.74 -27.23 4.92
C VAL A 19 -21.42 -25.89 5.24
N VAL A 20 -21.55 -25.56 6.52
CA VAL A 20 -22.14 -24.30 6.97
C VAL A 20 -21.33 -23.11 6.46
N GLY A 21 -20.00 -23.16 6.55
CA GLY A 21 -19.11 -22.11 6.06
C GLY A 21 -19.23 -21.89 4.55
N THR A 22 -19.36 -22.96 3.78
CA THR A 22 -19.54 -22.89 2.33
C THR A 22 -20.88 -22.25 1.97
N VAL A 23 -21.96 -22.68 2.62
CA VAL A 23 -23.31 -22.13 2.37
C VAL A 23 -23.38 -20.67 2.80
N LEU A 24 -22.92 -20.33 4.00
CA LEU A 24 -22.91 -18.95 4.48
C LEU A 24 -21.98 -18.06 3.64
N GLY A 25 -20.79 -18.53 3.29
CA GLY A 25 -19.86 -17.80 2.44
C GLY A 25 -20.46 -17.48 1.07
N TRP A 26 -21.18 -18.43 0.47
CA TRP A 26 -21.89 -18.21 -0.79
C TRP A 26 -23.05 -17.21 -0.65
N ILE A 27 -23.87 -17.32 0.40
CA ILE A 27 -24.98 -16.41 0.66
C ILE A 27 -24.46 -14.98 0.87
N VAL A 28 -23.52 -14.80 1.80
CA VAL A 28 -22.98 -13.49 2.15
C VAL A 28 -22.20 -12.90 0.98
N GLY A 29 -21.40 -13.70 0.27
CA GLY A 29 -20.68 -13.24 -0.93
C GLY A 29 -21.64 -12.71 -2.01
N LYS A 30 -22.77 -13.40 -2.23
CA LYS A 30 -23.82 -12.93 -3.15
C LYS A 30 -24.50 -11.65 -2.66
N LEU A 31 -24.77 -11.53 -1.36
CA LEU A 31 -25.37 -10.32 -0.79
C LEU A 31 -24.43 -9.12 -0.95
N VAL A 32 -23.14 -9.29 -0.65
CA VAL A 32 -22.14 -8.25 -0.82
C VAL A 32 -22.00 -7.85 -2.29
N ASN A 33 -21.94 -8.82 -3.20
CA ASN A 33 -21.94 -8.56 -4.63
C ASN A 33 -23.15 -7.70 -5.05
N LEU A 34 -24.36 -8.13 -4.69
CA LEU A 34 -25.60 -7.41 -4.99
C LEU A 34 -25.61 -5.98 -4.44
N LEU A 35 -25.07 -5.76 -3.24
CA LEU A 35 -24.97 -4.43 -2.64
C LEU A 35 -23.98 -3.54 -3.39
N LEU A 36 -22.81 -4.07 -3.75
CA LEU A 36 -21.75 -3.33 -4.43
C LEU A 36 -22.10 -3.01 -5.89
N ASP A 37 -22.72 -3.94 -6.60
CA ASP A 37 -23.24 -3.72 -7.95
C ASP A 37 -24.19 -2.51 -7.98
N ARG A 38 -25.06 -2.40 -6.97
CA ARG A 38 -26.02 -1.29 -6.87
C ARG A 38 -25.40 0.04 -6.46
N THR A 39 -24.32 0.03 -5.66
CA THR A 39 -23.80 1.22 -4.99
C THR A 39 -22.51 1.75 -5.59
N VAL A 40 -21.56 0.88 -5.91
CA VAL A 40 -20.18 1.24 -6.27
C VAL A 40 -19.91 1.08 -7.76
N GLU A 41 -20.48 0.07 -8.43
CA GLU A 41 -20.24 -0.24 -9.85
C GLU A 41 -20.36 1.00 -10.76
N LYS A 42 -21.48 1.72 -10.62
CA LYS A 42 -21.80 2.92 -11.42
C LYS A 42 -20.83 4.08 -11.19
N VAL A 43 -20.25 4.18 -10.00
CA VAL A 43 -19.25 5.19 -9.67
C VAL A 43 -17.90 4.76 -10.22
N LEU A 44 -17.58 3.47 -10.09
CA LEU A 44 -16.35 2.88 -10.56
C LEU A 44 -16.22 2.96 -12.08
N ASP A 45 -17.28 2.68 -12.82
CA ASP A 45 -17.35 2.78 -14.29
C ASP A 45 -16.96 4.17 -14.83
N LYS A 46 -17.10 5.22 -14.01
CA LYS A 46 -16.71 6.59 -14.38
C LYS A 46 -15.21 6.84 -14.22
N THR A 47 -14.51 6.00 -13.46
CA THR A 47 -13.07 6.11 -13.22
C THR A 47 -12.27 5.43 -14.34
N GLY A 48 -11.04 5.89 -14.55
CA GLY A 48 -10.12 5.25 -15.51
C GLY A 48 -9.75 3.81 -15.14
N ILE A 49 -9.82 3.44 -13.85
CA ILE A 49 -9.55 2.07 -13.39
C ILE A 49 -10.75 1.15 -13.59
N GLY A 50 -11.97 1.61 -13.30
CA GLY A 50 -13.18 0.82 -13.52
C GLY A 50 -13.36 0.43 -14.98
N LYS A 51 -13.09 1.36 -15.91
CA LYS A 51 -13.10 1.06 -17.35
C LYS A 51 -12.10 -0.04 -17.71
N LYS A 52 -10.86 0.04 -17.18
CA LYS A 52 -9.82 -0.97 -17.42
C LYS A 52 -10.14 -2.33 -16.80
N LEU A 53 -10.74 -2.36 -15.61
CA LEU A 53 -11.19 -3.60 -14.97
C LEU A 53 -12.29 -4.28 -15.81
N ARG A 54 -13.22 -3.49 -16.33
CA ARG A 54 -14.29 -3.98 -17.20
C ARG A 54 -13.79 -4.44 -18.57
N GLU A 55 -12.77 -3.79 -19.12
CA GLU A 55 -12.09 -4.22 -20.36
C GLU A 55 -11.47 -5.61 -20.24
N VAL A 56 -11.02 -6.01 -19.05
CA VAL A 56 -10.51 -7.37 -18.78
C VAL A 56 -11.60 -8.35 -18.30
N GLY A 57 -12.88 -7.93 -18.32
CA GLY A 57 -14.02 -8.75 -17.91
C GLY A 57 -14.08 -9.03 -16.41
N LEU A 58 -13.51 -8.17 -15.58
CA LEU A 58 -13.53 -8.29 -14.12
C LEU A 58 -14.42 -7.20 -13.51
N ASP A 59 -15.54 -7.61 -12.93
CA ASP A 59 -16.44 -6.74 -12.19
C ASP A 59 -15.96 -6.63 -10.72
N PHE A 60 -15.97 -5.41 -10.17
CA PHE A 60 -15.44 -5.16 -8.84
C PHE A 60 -16.31 -5.78 -7.74
N SER A 61 -17.63 -5.69 -7.93
CA SER A 61 -18.63 -6.28 -7.03
C SER A 61 -18.47 -7.80 -6.93
N ASP A 62 -18.23 -8.47 -8.06
CA ASP A 62 -17.92 -9.90 -8.14
C ASP A 62 -16.63 -10.24 -7.37
N ALA A 63 -15.55 -9.46 -7.55
CA ALA A 63 -14.29 -9.70 -6.87
C ALA A 63 -14.45 -9.59 -5.34
N ILE A 64 -15.10 -8.54 -4.84
CA ILE A 64 -15.30 -8.35 -3.39
C ILE A 64 -16.29 -9.38 -2.82
N GLY A 65 -17.34 -9.72 -3.56
CA GLY A 65 -18.27 -10.79 -3.18
C GLY A 65 -17.55 -12.13 -3.04
N LEU A 66 -16.67 -12.46 -3.99
CA LEU A 66 -15.82 -13.66 -3.96
C LEU A 66 -14.89 -13.64 -2.75
N PHE A 67 -14.13 -12.56 -2.54
CA PHE A 67 -13.22 -12.46 -1.40
C PHE A 67 -13.95 -12.59 -0.07
N THR A 68 -15.11 -11.94 0.08
CA THR A 68 -15.94 -12.05 1.29
C THR A 68 -16.36 -13.49 1.55
N GLY A 69 -16.83 -14.19 0.51
CA GLY A 69 -17.22 -15.59 0.63
C GLY A 69 -16.05 -16.50 1.02
N VAL A 70 -14.87 -16.28 0.43
CA VAL A 70 -13.64 -17.02 0.76
C VAL A 70 -13.20 -16.75 2.19
N VAL A 71 -13.23 -15.50 2.66
CA VAL A 71 -12.89 -15.16 4.06
C VAL A 71 -13.80 -15.91 5.03
N ILE A 72 -15.12 -15.90 4.79
CA ILE A 72 -16.08 -16.63 5.63
C ILE A 72 -15.77 -18.12 5.62
N LEU A 73 -15.55 -18.70 4.44
CA LEU A 73 -15.18 -20.12 4.33
C LEU A 73 -13.91 -20.44 5.13
N LEU A 74 -12.88 -19.59 5.05
CA LEU A 74 -11.64 -19.78 5.79
C LEU A 74 -11.83 -19.64 7.31
N LEU A 75 -12.66 -18.70 7.79
CA LEU A 75 -13.00 -18.60 9.22
C LEU A 75 -13.71 -19.87 9.72
N PHE A 76 -14.64 -20.40 8.93
CA PHE A 76 -15.32 -21.65 9.26
C PHE A 76 -14.39 -22.86 9.16
N LEU A 77 -13.41 -22.85 8.25
CA LEU A 77 -12.37 -23.87 8.17
C LEU A 77 -11.48 -23.85 9.42
N GLN A 78 -11.10 -22.67 9.92
CA GLN A 78 -10.37 -22.56 11.20
C GLN A 78 -11.18 -23.16 12.35
N LEU A 79 -12.47 -22.84 12.43
CA LEU A 79 -13.36 -23.42 13.43
C LEU A 79 -13.48 -24.93 13.27
N ALA A 80 -13.68 -25.44 12.06
CA ALA A 80 -13.77 -26.88 11.79
C ALA A 80 -12.54 -27.62 12.30
N VAL A 81 -11.34 -27.14 11.96
CA VAL A 81 -10.06 -27.72 12.36
C VAL A 81 -9.87 -27.72 13.88
N SER A 82 -10.47 -26.77 14.62
CA SER A 82 -10.38 -26.75 16.09
C SER A 82 -11.11 -27.92 16.78
N TYR A 83 -12.06 -28.57 16.11
CA TYR A 83 -12.80 -29.71 16.67
C TYR A 83 -12.09 -31.05 16.51
N LEU A 84 -11.06 -31.12 15.66
CA LEU A 84 -10.29 -32.34 15.52
C LEU A 84 -9.27 -32.44 16.66
N PRO A 85 -9.12 -33.63 17.29
CA PRO A 85 -8.15 -33.81 18.36
C PRO A 85 -6.74 -33.47 17.87
N TYR A 86 -5.96 -32.77 18.69
CA TYR A 86 -4.62 -32.32 18.33
C TYR A 86 -3.69 -33.50 18.01
N ILE A 87 -3.31 -33.65 16.74
CA ILE A 87 -2.41 -34.71 16.26
C ILE A 87 -0.99 -34.15 16.10
N GLY A 88 -0.37 -33.71 17.20
CA GLY A 88 1.04 -33.32 17.25
C GLY A 88 1.42 -32.05 16.45
N GLY A 89 2.73 -31.82 16.27
CA GLY A 89 3.27 -30.57 15.71
C GLY A 89 2.87 -30.28 14.26
N LEU A 90 2.58 -31.31 13.45
CA LEU A 90 2.08 -31.13 12.08
C LEU A 90 0.68 -30.49 12.07
N TRP A 91 -0.15 -30.75 13.08
CA TRP A 91 -1.47 -30.17 13.20
C TRP A 91 -1.43 -28.66 13.41
N GLN A 92 -0.46 -28.18 14.20
CA GLN A 92 -0.24 -26.75 14.41
C GLN A 92 0.15 -26.03 13.11
N LEU A 93 0.92 -26.68 12.23
CA LEU A 93 1.27 -26.11 10.92
C LEU A 93 0.04 -25.94 10.03
N VAL A 94 -0.92 -26.88 10.07
CA VAL A 94 -2.19 -26.77 9.32
C VAL A 94 -3.02 -25.60 9.83
N ILE A 95 -3.18 -25.47 11.14
CA ILE A 95 -3.90 -24.35 11.77
C ILE A 95 -3.26 -23.01 11.38
N ASN A 96 -1.94 -22.90 11.54
CA ASN A 96 -1.19 -21.70 11.18
C ASN A 96 -1.27 -21.40 9.68
N GLY A 97 -1.26 -22.42 8.83
CA GLY A 97 -1.40 -22.29 7.39
C GLY A 97 -2.75 -21.71 6.98
N ILE A 98 -3.85 -22.19 7.59
CA ILE A 98 -5.20 -21.67 7.33
C ILE A 98 -5.33 -20.22 7.84
N ALA A 99 -4.78 -19.92 9.02
CA ALA A 99 -4.77 -18.56 9.55
C ALA A 99 -3.99 -17.60 8.63
N TYR A 100 -2.82 -18.02 8.14
CA TYR A 100 -2.04 -17.26 7.18
C TYR A 100 -2.77 -17.06 5.85
N LEU A 101 -3.40 -18.11 5.30
CA LEU A 101 -4.22 -17.99 4.08
C LEU A 101 -5.37 -16.99 4.27
N THR A 102 -5.97 -16.96 5.46
CA THR A 102 -7.02 -15.99 5.79
C THR A 102 -6.47 -14.56 5.72
N ASN A 103 -5.32 -14.32 6.35
CA ASN A 103 -4.64 -13.03 6.29
C ASN A 103 -4.28 -12.63 4.86
N VAL A 104 -3.82 -13.57 4.02
CA VAL A 104 -3.52 -13.32 2.61
C VAL A 104 -4.77 -12.88 1.85
N VAL A 105 -5.87 -13.60 1.98
CA VAL A 105 -7.12 -13.25 1.28
C VAL A 105 -7.64 -11.88 1.74
N VAL A 106 -7.60 -11.61 3.05
CA VAL A 106 -8.03 -10.31 3.60
C VAL A 106 -7.10 -9.18 3.12
N ALA A 107 -5.79 -9.40 3.09
CA ALA A 107 -4.82 -8.42 2.58
C ALA A 107 -5.02 -8.12 1.09
N VAL A 108 -5.20 -9.15 0.26
CA VAL A 108 -5.47 -8.98 -1.17
C VAL A 108 -6.78 -8.22 -1.39
N ALA A 109 -7.86 -8.62 -0.70
CA ALA A 109 -9.14 -7.92 -0.77
C ALA A 109 -9.01 -6.45 -0.35
N PHE A 110 -8.27 -6.20 0.74
CA PHE A 110 -7.99 -4.85 1.22
C PHE A 110 -7.23 -4.02 0.19
N VAL A 111 -6.22 -4.58 -0.49
CA VAL A 111 -5.51 -3.88 -1.57
C VAL A 111 -6.46 -3.57 -2.72
N THR A 112 -7.29 -4.53 -3.15
CA THR A 112 -8.24 -4.31 -4.24
C THR A 112 -9.19 -3.14 -3.94
N VAL A 113 -9.82 -3.12 -2.75
CA VAL A 113 -10.69 -2.01 -2.34
C VAL A 113 -9.90 -0.73 -2.12
N GLY A 114 -8.75 -0.83 -1.46
CA GLY A 114 -7.92 0.31 -1.07
C GLY A 114 -7.38 1.09 -2.27
N LEU A 115 -6.94 0.41 -3.33
CA LEU A 115 -6.49 1.05 -4.56
C LEU A 115 -7.60 1.87 -5.23
N LEU A 116 -8.84 1.36 -5.22
CA LEU A 116 -9.98 2.12 -5.74
C LEU A 116 -10.30 3.32 -4.87
N PHE A 117 -10.25 3.15 -3.55
CA PHE A 117 -10.41 4.25 -2.62
C PHE A 117 -9.36 5.34 -2.87
N VAL A 118 -8.10 4.98 -3.10
CA VAL A 118 -7.03 5.94 -3.41
C VAL A 118 -7.42 6.81 -4.61
N VAL A 119 -7.85 6.20 -5.71
CA VAL A 119 -8.18 6.94 -6.93
C VAL A 119 -9.41 7.80 -6.74
N LEU A 120 -10.50 7.23 -6.20
CA LEU A 120 -11.74 7.97 -5.97
C LEU A 120 -11.53 9.16 -5.03
N PHE A 121 -10.77 8.95 -3.96
CA PHE A 121 -10.51 10.00 -2.99
C PHE A 121 -9.56 11.07 -3.54
N ALA A 122 -8.51 10.68 -4.27
CA ALA A 122 -7.60 11.63 -4.90
C ALA A 122 -8.31 12.48 -5.97
N ASP A 123 -9.15 11.87 -6.81
CA ASP A 123 -9.98 12.57 -7.80
C ASP A 123 -10.97 13.52 -7.13
N TYR A 124 -11.60 13.08 -6.03
CA TYR A 124 -12.51 13.92 -5.25
C TYR A 124 -11.80 15.16 -4.67
N VAL A 125 -10.61 14.98 -4.09
CA VAL A 125 -9.82 16.08 -3.53
C VAL A 125 -9.34 17.03 -4.63
N GLU A 126 -8.89 16.51 -5.78
CA GLU A 126 -8.54 17.34 -6.94
C GLU A 126 -9.73 18.22 -7.38
N GLY A 127 -10.91 17.62 -7.53
CA GLY A 127 -12.13 18.34 -7.92
C GLY A 127 -12.57 19.39 -6.90
N PHE A 128 -12.25 19.20 -5.62
CA PHE A 128 -12.50 20.19 -4.58
C PHE A 128 -11.48 21.34 -4.61
N VAL A 129 -10.18 21.02 -4.70
CA VAL A 129 -9.08 22.01 -4.66
C VAL A 129 -9.02 22.85 -5.94
N SER A 130 -9.35 22.26 -7.08
CA SER A 130 -9.33 22.94 -8.40
C SER A 130 -10.26 24.15 -8.47
N ARG A 131 -11.30 24.20 -7.63
CA ARG A 131 -12.18 25.37 -7.50
C ARG A 131 -11.46 26.62 -6.97
N TYR A 132 -10.34 26.44 -6.27
CA TYR A 132 -9.55 27.52 -5.71
C TYR A 132 -8.27 27.76 -6.52
N ARG A 133 -7.51 26.71 -6.82
CA ARG A 133 -6.21 26.77 -7.51
C ARG A 133 -5.98 25.49 -8.30
N GLU A 134 -6.09 25.56 -9.63
CA GLU A 134 -5.95 24.39 -10.52
C GLU A 134 -4.54 23.77 -10.46
N ASP A 135 -3.48 24.58 -10.49
CA ASP A 135 -2.09 24.09 -10.42
C ASP A 135 -1.80 23.33 -9.12
N VAL A 136 -2.39 23.80 -8.02
CA VAL A 136 -2.22 23.19 -6.69
C VAL A 136 -3.04 21.90 -6.60
N ALA A 137 -4.21 21.84 -7.24
CA ALA A 137 -5.08 20.67 -7.23
C ALA A 137 -4.39 19.43 -7.82
N LYS A 138 -3.69 19.59 -8.95
CA LYS A 138 -2.95 18.50 -9.61
C LYS A 138 -1.83 17.98 -8.71
N LEU A 139 -1.08 18.86 -8.07
CA LEU A 139 -0.01 18.49 -7.14
C LEU A 139 -0.57 17.78 -5.89
N PHE A 140 -1.66 18.29 -5.34
CA PHE A 140 -2.35 17.65 -4.22
C PHE A 140 -2.81 16.24 -4.58
N LYS A 141 -3.39 16.05 -5.77
CA LYS A 141 -3.78 14.73 -6.27
C LYS A 141 -2.60 13.76 -6.30
N MET A 142 -1.46 14.19 -6.86
CA MET A 142 -0.28 13.34 -7.01
C MET A 142 0.29 12.94 -5.65
N VAL A 143 0.53 13.91 -4.76
CA VAL A 143 1.09 13.67 -3.43
C VAL A 143 0.13 12.82 -2.58
N LEU A 144 -1.17 13.13 -2.62
CA LEU A 144 -2.19 12.37 -1.90
C LEU A 144 -2.31 10.94 -2.41
N SER A 145 -2.29 10.73 -3.73
CA SER A 145 -2.31 9.39 -4.32
C SER A 145 -1.12 8.57 -3.83
N ILE A 146 0.09 9.13 -3.87
CA ILE A 146 1.30 8.45 -3.39
C ILE A 146 1.19 8.11 -1.90
N GLY A 147 0.74 9.05 -1.07
CA GLY A 147 0.59 8.84 0.38
C GLY A 147 -0.49 7.81 0.73
N LEU A 148 -1.61 7.79 -0.01
CA LEU A 148 -2.66 6.81 0.18
C LEU A 148 -2.26 5.42 -0.33
N LEU A 149 -1.54 5.34 -1.46
CA LEU A 149 -0.95 4.09 -1.93
C LEU A 149 -0.02 3.50 -0.87
N TRP A 150 0.83 4.34 -0.28
CA TRP A 150 1.70 3.94 0.83
C TRP A 150 0.91 3.39 2.01
N ALA A 151 -0.15 4.08 2.44
CA ALA A 151 -0.98 3.66 3.56
C ALA A 151 -1.68 2.32 3.28
N VAL A 152 -2.24 2.14 2.08
CA VAL A 152 -2.91 0.90 1.65
C VAL A 152 -1.93 -0.26 1.64
N LEU A 153 -0.78 -0.09 1.00
CA LEU A 153 0.23 -1.15 0.90
C LEU A 153 0.85 -1.47 2.26
N SER A 154 1.11 -0.46 3.10
CA SER A 154 1.62 -0.68 4.46
C SER A 154 0.63 -1.45 5.33
N PHE A 155 -0.66 -1.13 5.24
CA PHE A 155 -1.69 -1.87 5.96
C PHE A 155 -1.86 -3.29 5.42
N ALA A 156 -1.72 -3.51 4.11
CA ALA A 156 -1.72 -4.85 3.54
C ALA A 156 -0.55 -5.69 4.05
N LEU A 157 0.66 -5.12 4.13
CA LEU A 157 1.83 -5.77 4.73
C LEU A 157 1.62 -6.06 6.23
N TYR A 158 0.96 -5.15 6.95
CA TYR A 158 0.55 -5.36 8.33
C TYR A 158 -0.38 -6.58 8.46
N LEU A 159 -1.42 -6.68 7.62
CA LEU A 159 -2.33 -7.83 7.60
C LEU A 159 -1.62 -9.15 7.29
N LEU A 160 -0.63 -9.12 6.39
CA LEU A 160 0.21 -10.28 6.06
C LEU A 160 1.20 -10.66 7.19
N ASN A 161 1.23 -9.90 8.29
CA ASN A 161 2.20 -10.00 9.36
C ASN A 161 3.65 -9.87 8.87
N LEU A 162 3.86 -9.03 7.86
CA LEU A 162 5.16 -8.63 7.32
C LEU A 162 5.58 -7.24 7.81
N GLN A 163 4.96 -6.75 8.88
CA GLN A 163 5.34 -5.52 9.57
C GLN A 163 6.80 -5.60 10.05
N TYR A 164 7.56 -4.51 9.87
CA TYR A 164 9.00 -4.40 10.19
C TYR A 164 9.93 -5.26 9.33
N THR A 165 9.47 -5.74 8.18
CA THR A 165 10.34 -6.34 7.18
C THR A 165 10.98 -5.27 6.30
N ILE A 166 12.06 -5.65 5.62
CA ILE A 166 12.71 -4.82 4.60
C ILE A 166 11.73 -4.31 3.54
N PHE A 167 10.61 -5.00 3.30
CA PHE A 167 9.58 -4.55 2.36
C PHE A 167 8.88 -3.25 2.80
N GLN A 168 8.57 -3.09 4.09
CA GLN A 168 7.93 -1.88 4.60
C GLN A 168 8.89 -0.68 4.55
N ASP A 169 10.16 -0.93 4.87
CA ASP A 169 11.21 0.08 4.84
C ASP A 169 11.51 0.52 3.38
N LEU A 170 11.61 -0.44 2.46
CA LEU A 170 11.75 -0.18 1.01
C LEU A 170 10.56 0.60 0.44
N LEU A 171 9.33 0.23 0.81
CA LEU A 171 8.12 0.93 0.38
C LEU A 171 8.14 2.39 0.85
N THR A 172 8.56 2.63 2.10
CA THR A 172 8.68 3.97 2.66
C THR A 172 9.73 4.79 1.90
N GLY A 173 10.89 4.21 1.59
CA GLY A 173 11.91 4.86 0.75
C GLY A 173 11.41 5.20 -0.65
N PHE A 174 10.70 4.27 -1.30
CA PHE A 174 10.11 4.50 -2.62
C PHE A 174 9.12 5.67 -2.62
N VAL A 175 8.30 5.77 -1.58
CA VAL A 175 7.31 6.85 -1.41
C VAL A 175 8.00 8.19 -1.17
N VAL A 176 9.04 8.23 -0.33
CA VAL A 176 9.87 9.44 -0.14
C VAL A 176 10.43 9.92 -1.48
N LEU A 177 11.00 9.02 -2.29
CA LEU A 177 11.56 9.36 -3.60
C LEU A 177 10.49 9.80 -4.61
N SER A 178 9.30 9.19 -4.56
CA SER A 178 8.19 9.55 -5.45
C SER A 178 7.66 10.95 -5.14
N VAL A 179 7.48 11.27 -3.85
CA VAL A 179 7.10 12.63 -3.41
C VAL A 179 8.21 13.62 -3.76
N ALA A 180 9.47 13.25 -3.57
CA ALA A 180 10.62 14.08 -3.94
C ALA A 180 10.57 14.51 -5.41
N ALA A 181 10.41 13.55 -6.33
CA ALA A 181 10.37 13.83 -7.76
C ALA A 181 9.26 14.86 -8.09
N VAL A 182 8.06 14.65 -7.56
CA VAL A 182 6.92 15.57 -7.77
C VAL A 182 7.21 16.96 -7.20
N VAL A 183 7.77 17.04 -5.99
CA VAL A 183 8.09 18.33 -5.34
C VAL A 183 9.20 19.06 -6.11
N ILE A 184 10.26 18.35 -6.50
CA ILE A 184 11.38 18.94 -7.24
C ILE A 184 10.90 19.48 -8.57
N ASP A 185 10.17 18.69 -9.37
CA ASP A 185 9.66 19.16 -10.67
C ASP A 185 8.75 20.39 -10.50
N SER A 186 7.95 20.42 -9.44
CA SER A 186 7.07 21.56 -9.12
C SER A 186 7.82 22.83 -8.70
N VAL A 187 8.94 22.68 -8.00
CA VAL A 187 9.79 23.81 -7.59
C VAL A 187 10.60 24.29 -8.79
N MET A 188 11.25 23.37 -9.52
CA MET A 188 12.14 23.69 -10.62
C MET A 188 11.41 24.28 -11.83
N SER A 189 10.13 23.94 -12.04
CA SER A 189 9.29 24.54 -13.09
C SER A 189 8.97 26.03 -12.85
N LYS A 190 9.08 26.51 -11.60
CA LYS A 190 8.80 27.91 -11.23
C LYS A 190 10.03 28.82 -11.17
N ILE A 191 11.22 28.24 -11.31
CA ILE A 191 12.47 29.00 -11.33
C ILE A 191 12.73 29.45 -12.78
N GLU A 192 12.63 30.77 -13.01
CA GLU A 192 12.95 31.44 -14.28
C GLU A 192 14.47 31.37 -14.54
N GLU A 193 14.83 30.61 -15.57
CA GLU A 193 16.00 30.70 -16.47
C GLU A 193 17.42 31.08 -15.99
N ASP A 194 17.83 30.82 -14.74
CA ASP A 194 19.28 30.80 -14.46
C ASP A 194 19.88 29.45 -14.89
N ILE A 195 20.28 29.35 -16.17
CA ILE A 195 20.69 28.13 -16.88
C ILE A 195 21.82 27.37 -16.16
N GLU A 196 22.68 28.08 -15.41
CA GLU A 196 23.80 27.48 -14.69
C GLU A 196 23.43 26.96 -13.29
N ILE A 197 22.49 27.61 -12.59
CA ILE A 197 22.15 27.26 -11.19
C ILE A 197 21.05 26.20 -11.16
N LYS A 198 20.15 26.21 -12.13
CA LYS A 198 19.01 25.29 -12.21
C LYS A 198 19.40 23.80 -12.16
N PRO A 199 20.40 23.33 -12.94
CA PRO A 199 20.83 21.92 -12.87
C PRO A 199 21.45 21.58 -11.52
N ILE A 200 22.31 22.47 -11.00
CA ILE A 200 22.98 22.29 -9.70
C ILE A 200 21.93 22.12 -8.59
N LEU A 201 20.97 23.04 -8.51
CA LEU A 201 19.90 23.00 -7.50
C LEU A 201 19.04 21.73 -7.61
N THR A 202 18.76 21.28 -8.84
CA THR A 202 18.01 20.04 -9.08
C THR A 202 18.74 18.82 -8.50
N TYR A 203 20.04 18.66 -8.80
CA TYR A 203 20.85 17.56 -8.26
C TYR A 203 20.91 17.57 -6.73
N TYR A 204 20.99 18.76 -6.13
CA TYR A 204 21.01 18.89 -4.67
C TYR A 204 19.70 18.50 -4.02
N LEU A 205 18.58 18.98 -4.56
CA LEU A 205 17.28 18.61 -4.03
C LEU A 205 17.07 17.10 -4.16
N TYR A 206 17.38 16.51 -5.31
CA TYR A 206 17.31 15.05 -5.48
C TYR A 206 18.18 14.31 -4.46
N GLY A 207 19.42 14.73 -4.25
CA GLY A 207 20.29 14.04 -3.32
C GLY A 207 19.92 14.23 -1.84
N ILE A 208 19.33 15.36 -1.44
CA ILE A 208 18.71 15.50 -0.10
C ILE A 208 17.62 14.45 0.08
N PHE A 209 16.72 14.31 -0.89
CA PHE A 209 15.65 13.33 -0.81
C PHE A 209 16.15 11.88 -0.91
N VAL A 210 17.22 11.61 -1.66
CA VAL A 210 17.89 10.31 -1.66
C VAL A 210 18.45 9.99 -0.27
N LEU A 211 19.08 10.96 0.41
CA LEU A 211 19.54 10.75 1.79
C LEU A 211 18.40 10.48 2.76
N ILE A 212 17.30 11.23 2.65
CA ILE A 212 16.10 11.00 3.45
C ILE A 212 15.54 9.59 3.18
N ALA A 213 15.49 9.16 1.92
CA ALA A 213 15.01 7.84 1.53
C ALA A 213 15.94 6.72 2.02
N VAL A 214 17.26 6.87 1.87
CA VAL A 214 18.26 5.93 2.40
C VAL A 214 18.11 5.82 3.92
N ASN A 215 17.97 6.94 4.62
CA ASN A 215 17.71 6.92 6.05
C ASN A 215 16.39 6.18 6.35
N ALA A 216 15.29 6.49 5.66
CA ALA A 216 14.01 5.82 5.87
C ALA A 216 14.06 4.30 5.62
N ILE A 217 14.81 3.83 4.62
CA ILE A 217 14.97 2.40 4.30
C ILE A 217 15.86 1.70 5.33
N PHE A 218 16.95 2.34 5.74
CA PHE A 218 18.00 1.68 6.49
C PHE A 218 18.04 2.08 7.96
N TYR A 219 17.11 2.91 8.45
CA TYR A 219 17.09 3.38 9.84
C TYR A 219 17.18 2.24 10.87
N ASN A 220 16.48 1.14 10.61
CA ASN A 220 16.46 -0.04 11.49
C ASN A 220 17.65 -0.99 11.28
N TRP A 221 18.39 -0.83 10.17
CA TRP A 221 19.38 -1.82 9.69
C TRP A 221 20.82 -1.30 9.72
N VAL A 222 21.00 0.02 9.73
CA VAL A 222 22.29 0.68 9.62
C VAL A 222 22.46 1.64 10.79
N PRO A 223 23.61 1.58 11.50
CA PRO A 223 23.83 2.47 12.62
C PRO A 223 23.92 3.93 12.17
N THR A 224 23.43 4.83 13.03
CA THR A 224 23.22 6.26 12.73
C THR A 224 24.51 7.00 12.32
N ASN A 225 25.67 6.50 12.75
CA ASN A 225 26.98 7.03 12.37
C ASN A 225 27.24 6.91 10.86
N VAL A 226 26.79 5.84 10.20
CA VAL A 226 26.96 5.66 8.74
C VAL A 226 26.09 6.68 8.00
N ILE A 227 24.84 6.86 8.44
CA ILE A 227 23.91 7.85 7.87
C ILE A 227 24.47 9.27 8.02
N ASN A 228 25.05 9.59 9.18
CA ASN A 228 25.70 10.88 9.42
C ASN A 228 26.89 11.14 8.49
N VAL A 229 27.70 10.12 8.19
CA VAL A 229 28.82 10.25 7.23
C VAL A 229 28.30 10.62 5.83
N PHE A 230 27.24 9.98 5.36
CA PHE A 230 26.60 10.34 4.08
C PHE A 230 26.00 11.75 4.11
N ALA A 231 25.33 12.13 5.20
CA ALA A 231 24.76 13.46 5.36
C ALA A 231 25.83 14.57 5.33
N TYR A 232 26.93 14.40 6.07
CA TYR A 232 28.04 15.36 6.08
C TYR A 232 28.78 15.40 4.74
N GLY A 233 28.97 14.27 4.07
CA GLY A 233 29.57 14.22 2.73
C GLY A 233 28.74 14.99 1.72
N PHE A 234 27.41 14.86 1.78
CA PHE A 234 26.50 15.57 0.89
C PHE A 234 26.44 17.08 1.18
N ALA A 235 26.44 17.47 2.45
CA ALA A 235 26.55 18.88 2.86
C ALA A 235 27.88 19.51 2.38
N GLY A 236 28.98 18.78 2.49
CA GLY A 236 30.29 19.21 1.96
C GLY A 236 30.26 19.41 0.44
N MET A 237 29.68 18.46 -0.31
CA MET A 237 29.50 18.61 -1.75
C MET A 237 28.66 19.85 -2.08
N PHE A 238 27.58 20.15 -1.34
CA PHE A 238 26.74 21.33 -1.54
C PHE A 238 27.49 22.64 -1.44
N ILE A 239 28.30 22.78 -0.40
CA ILE A 239 29.14 23.96 -0.21
C ILE A 239 30.10 24.10 -1.41
N LEU A 240 30.71 23.00 -1.87
CA LEU A 240 31.63 23.02 -2.99
C LEU A 240 30.97 23.39 -4.32
N ALA A 241 29.74 22.94 -4.58
CA ALA A 241 29.05 23.27 -5.82
C ALA A 241 28.40 24.66 -5.83
N LEU A 242 28.18 25.27 -4.65
CA LEU A 242 27.74 26.66 -4.55
C LEU A 242 28.90 27.66 -4.68
N LEU A 243 30.16 27.24 -4.50
CA LEU A 243 31.34 28.12 -4.64
C LEU A 243 31.35 28.93 -5.94
N PRO A 244 31.11 28.34 -7.13
CA PRO A 244 31.10 29.11 -8.39
C PRO A 244 30.00 30.17 -8.41
N ALA A 245 28.81 29.84 -7.92
CA ALA A 245 27.67 30.77 -7.88
C ALA A 245 27.92 31.93 -6.90
N VAL A 246 28.48 31.63 -5.72
CA VAL A 246 28.85 32.64 -4.72
C VAL A 246 29.97 33.55 -5.24
N ILE A 247 31.00 33.00 -5.89
CA ILE A 247 32.08 33.78 -6.50
C ILE A 247 31.54 34.70 -7.61
N LYS A 248 30.60 34.22 -8.42
CA LYS A 248 29.94 35.02 -9.47
C LYS A 248 29.11 36.16 -8.87
N ALA A 249 28.28 35.86 -7.87
CA ALA A 249 27.49 36.86 -7.16
C ALA A 249 28.36 37.93 -6.46
N ILE A 250 29.47 37.54 -5.85
CA ILE A 250 30.43 38.49 -5.26
C ILE A 250 31.06 39.38 -6.34
N LYS A 251 31.36 38.84 -7.52
CA LYS A 251 31.92 39.61 -8.65
C LYS A 251 30.93 40.55 -9.33
N GLU A 252 29.63 40.30 -9.25
CA GLU A 252 28.59 41.21 -9.79
C GLU A 252 28.25 42.36 -8.83
N VAL A 253 28.57 42.19 -7.53
CA VAL A 253 28.33 43.21 -6.48
C VAL A 253 29.52 44.16 -6.29
N ILE A 254 30.72 43.77 -6.74
CA ILE A 254 31.96 44.58 -6.70
C ILE A 254 32.21 45.22 -8.08
#